data_AF-X1I247-F1
#
_entry.id   AF-X1I247-F1
#
_cell.length_a   1.000
_cell.length_b   1.000
_cell.length_c   1.000
_cell.angle_alpha   90.00
_cell.angle_beta   90.00
_cell.angle_gamma   90.00
#
_symmetry.space_group_name_H-M   'P 1'
#
loop_
_entity.id
_entity.type
_entity.pdbx_description
1 polymer ?
#
loop_
_entity_poly.entity_id
_entity_poly.type
_entity_poly.pdbx_seq_one_letter_code
_entity_poly.pdbx_strand_id
1 'polypeptide(L)'
;HVIHALENSGWCFKNLIIWKKKTSAVPIRNGFGKHYQVIVFATKGKRPRIFNKLRINPPLLVTEKYERPDGMYVTDVWADIRELTSGYFAGKEPLRLENGKRLHEQQSPIELLTRIILSSSNPNDMVFDPFAGSIT
;
A
#
# COMPACT_ATOMS: atom_id res chain seq x y z
N HIS A 1 19.03 0.89 -4.02
CA HIS A 1 19.43 0.13 -2.82
C HIS A 1 18.53 -1.09 -2.56
N VAL A 2 17.20 -0.97 -2.39
CA VAL A 2 16.33 -2.16 -2.12
C VAL A 2 16.13 -3.08 -3.34
N ILE A 3 15.77 -2.55 -4.51
CA ILE A 3 15.54 -3.37 -5.72
C ILE A 3 16.80 -4.16 -6.09
N HIS A 4 17.96 -3.50 -6.07
CA HIS A 4 19.24 -4.15 -6.32
C HIS A 4 19.56 -5.26 -5.30
N ALA A 5 19.23 -5.07 -4.01
CA ALA A 5 19.39 -6.11 -3.00
C ALA A 5 18.46 -7.31 -3.24
N LEU A 6 17.22 -7.08 -3.70
CA LEU A 6 16.30 -8.14 -4.09
C LEU A 6 16.83 -8.93 -5.30
N GLU A 7 17.32 -8.23 -6.33
CA GLU A 7 17.91 -8.87 -7.51
C GLU A 7 19.14 -9.72 -7.16
N ASN A 8 20.06 -9.18 -6.35
CA ASN A 8 21.27 -9.90 -5.92
C ASN A 8 20.95 -11.11 -5.03
N SER A 9 19.81 -11.12 -4.35
CA SER A 9 19.34 -12.27 -3.54
C SER A 9 18.48 -13.25 -4.35
N GLY A 10 18.37 -13.06 -5.68
CA GLY A 10 17.69 -13.98 -6.59
C GLY A 10 16.18 -13.77 -6.72
N TRP A 11 15.65 -12.66 -6.21
CA TRP A 11 14.25 -12.30 -6.43
C TRP A 11 14.05 -11.68 -7.82
N CYS A 12 12.95 -12.04 -8.46
CA CYS A 12 12.57 -11.44 -9.74
C CYS A 12 11.59 -10.29 -9.50
N PHE A 13 12.03 -9.07 -9.80
CA PHE A 13 11.18 -7.88 -9.85
C PHE A 13 9.97 -8.08 -10.78
N LYS A 14 8.80 -7.52 -10.39
CA LYS A 14 7.57 -7.55 -11.20
C LYS A 14 7.00 -6.17 -11.48
N ASN A 15 6.74 -5.39 -10.45
CA ASN A 15 6.24 -4.02 -10.60
C ASN A 15 6.61 -3.15 -9.39
N LEU A 16 6.57 -1.85 -9.63
CA LEU A 16 6.59 -0.82 -8.58
C LEU A 16 5.18 -0.32 -8.41
N ILE A 17 4.65 -0.48 -7.21
CA ILE A 17 3.33 0.00 -6.85
C ILE A 17 3.50 1.39 -6.22
N ILE A 18 2.79 2.36 -6.76
CA ILE A 18 2.73 3.73 -6.25
C ILE A 18 1.51 3.84 -5.35
N TRP A 19 1.73 3.81 -4.04
CA TRP A 19 0.69 4.14 -3.07
C TRP A 19 0.64 5.65 -2.88
N LYS A 20 -0.37 6.28 -3.46
CA LYS A 20 -0.57 7.74 -3.46
C LYS A 20 -1.14 8.18 -2.11
N LYS A 21 -0.47 9.17 -1.52
CA LYS A 21 -0.89 9.84 -0.28
C LYS A 21 -1.68 11.10 -0.60
N LYS A 22 -2.71 11.36 0.21
CA LYS A 22 -3.53 12.58 0.09
C LYS A 22 -2.82 13.79 0.67
N THR A 23 -1.96 13.59 1.66
CA THR A 23 -1.24 14.64 2.37
C THR A 23 0.27 14.39 2.39
N SER A 24 1.06 15.46 2.24
CA SER A 24 2.50 15.45 2.54
C SER A 24 2.71 16.11 3.88
N ALA A 25 2.98 15.32 4.93
CA ALA A 25 3.15 15.84 6.28
C ALA A 25 4.42 16.70 6.45
N VAL A 26 5.41 16.53 5.56
CA VAL A 26 6.70 17.22 5.66
C VAL A 26 6.87 18.17 4.47
N PRO A 27 7.01 19.49 4.70
CA PRO A 27 7.32 20.44 3.65
C PRO A 27 8.77 20.25 3.17
N ILE A 28 8.99 20.30 1.85
CA ILE A 28 10.31 20.18 1.24
C ILE A 28 10.71 21.55 0.69
N ARG A 29 11.83 22.10 1.17
CA ARG A 29 12.28 23.47 0.85
C ARG A 29 12.76 23.62 -0.60
N ASN A 30 13.49 22.63 -1.11
CA ASN A 30 14.14 22.66 -2.42
C ASN A 30 13.68 21.49 -3.31
N GLY A 31 12.36 21.24 -3.37
CA GLY A 31 11.83 20.14 -4.19
C GLY A 31 10.34 19.90 -3.98
N PHE A 32 9.79 18.95 -4.73
CA PHE A 32 8.38 18.60 -4.65
C PHE A 32 8.08 17.74 -3.42
N GLY A 33 7.01 18.10 -2.71
CA GLY A 33 6.41 17.29 -1.65
C GLY A 33 6.16 15.86 -2.12
N LYS A 34 6.49 14.88 -1.28
CA LYS A 34 6.30 13.46 -1.63
C LYS A 34 4.87 13.06 -1.31
N HIS A 35 4.09 12.82 -2.36
CA HIS A 35 2.70 12.37 -2.29
C HIS A 35 2.53 10.88 -2.59
N TYR A 36 3.58 10.09 -2.38
CA TYR A 36 3.48 8.65 -2.55
C TYR A 36 4.52 7.91 -1.71
N GLN A 37 4.24 6.64 -1.48
CA GLN A 37 5.22 5.63 -1.10
C GLN A 37 5.29 4.57 -2.20
N VAL A 38 6.47 4.01 -2.39
CA VAL A 38 6.71 2.95 -3.37
C VAL A 38 6.71 1.61 -2.65
N ILE A 39 5.96 0.65 -3.17
CA ILE A 39 5.95 -0.74 -2.74
C ILE A 39 6.53 -1.58 -3.88
N VAL A 40 7.52 -2.41 -3.58
CA VAL A 40 8.12 -3.32 -4.57
C VAL A 40 7.44 -4.66 -4.46
N PHE A 41 6.92 -5.19 -5.56
CA PHE A 41 6.49 -6.59 -5.64
C PHE A 41 7.47 -7.39 -6.48
N ALA A 42 7.97 -8.46 -5.87
CA ALA A 42 8.96 -9.35 -6.42
C ALA A 42 8.60 -10.80 -6.05
N THR A 43 9.01 -11.75 -6.88
CA THR A 43 8.67 -13.17 -6.70
C THR A 43 9.90 -14.05 -6.72
N LYS A 44 9.85 -15.19 -6.03
CA LYS A 44 10.83 -16.26 -6.21
C LYS A 44 10.61 -16.91 -7.58
N GLY A 45 11.48 -16.61 -8.55
CA GLY A 45 11.38 -17.09 -9.92
C GLY A 45 10.52 -16.23 -10.86
N LYS A 46 10.34 -16.69 -12.11
CA LYS A 46 9.75 -15.89 -13.18
C LYS A 46 8.25 -15.59 -13.01
N ARG A 47 7.50 -16.42 -12.26
CA ARG A 47 6.06 -16.27 -12.03
C ARG A 47 5.74 -16.36 -10.54
N PRO A 48 4.77 -15.59 -10.03
CA PRO A 48 4.28 -15.77 -8.67
C PRO A 48 3.64 -17.15 -8.51
N ARG A 49 3.71 -17.73 -7.31
CA ARG A 49 2.94 -18.92 -6.95
C ARG A 49 1.43 -18.62 -6.94
N ILE A 50 1.06 -17.48 -6.36
CA ILE A 50 -0.32 -16.98 -6.25
C ILE A 50 -0.34 -15.52 -6.67
N PHE A 51 -1.35 -15.15 -7.46
CA PHE A 51 -1.68 -13.77 -7.74
C PHE A 51 -3.19 -13.61 -8.00
N ASN A 52 -3.93 -13.22 -6.98
CA ASN A 52 -5.37 -13.03 -7.07
C ASN A 52 -5.66 -11.65 -7.67
N LYS A 53 -6.34 -11.64 -8.83
CA LYS A 53 -6.67 -10.40 -9.54
C LYS A 53 -7.85 -9.69 -8.89
N LEU A 54 -7.55 -8.82 -7.93
CA LEU A 54 -8.55 -8.01 -7.24
C LEU A 54 -9.17 -6.98 -8.19
N ARG A 55 -10.43 -6.65 -7.94
CA ARG A 55 -11.18 -5.59 -8.63
C ARG A 55 -11.57 -4.49 -7.65
N ILE A 56 -11.64 -3.27 -8.17
CA ILE A 56 -12.06 -2.07 -7.45
C ILE A 56 -13.09 -1.30 -8.28
N ASN A 57 -13.92 -0.53 -7.59
CA ASN A 57 -14.89 0.38 -8.19
C ASN A 57 -14.44 1.82 -7.90
N PRO A 58 -13.52 2.40 -8.71
CA PRO A 58 -13.12 3.77 -8.52
C PRO A 58 -14.29 4.72 -8.85
N PRO A 59 -14.28 5.95 -8.30
CA PRO A 59 -15.28 6.95 -8.66
C PRO A 59 -15.24 7.25 -10.15
N LEU A 60 -16.41 7.50 -10.74
CA LEU A 60 -16.55 7.84 -12.15
C LEU A 60 -15.78 9.12 -12.46
N LEU A 61 -14.92 9.07 -13.48
CA LEU A 61 -14.22 10.27 -13.94
C LEU A 61 -15.21 11.19 -14.67
N VAL A 62 -14.97 12.51 -14.61
CA VAL A 62 -15.78 13.50 -15.37
C VAL A 62 -15.77 13.22 -16.88
N THR A 63 -14.72 12.56 -17.37
CA THR A 63 -14.56 12.15 -18.77
C THR A 63 -15.28 10.85 -19.12
N GLU A 64 -15.74 10.08 -18.13
CA GLU A 64 -16.43 8.81 -18.33
C GLU A 64 -17.95 9.02 -18.32
N LYS A 65 -18.65 8.47 -19.32
CA LYS A 65 -20.11 8.59 -19.46
C LYS A 65 -20.88 7.56 -18.64
N TYR A 66 -20.27 6.41 -18.36
CA TYR A 66 -20.93 5.26 -17.74
C TYR A 66 -19.99 4.59 -16.75
N GLU A 67 -20.55 4.10 -15.65
CA GLU A 67 -19.85 3.24 -14.71
C GLU A 67 -19.54 1.87 -15.31
N ARG A 68 -18.54 1.19 -14.76
CA ARG A 68 -18.14 -0.16 -15.15
C ARG A 68 -18.91 -1.16 -14.29
N PRO A 69 -19.80 -2.00 -14.85
CA PRO A 69 -20.61 -2.92 -14.05
C PRO A 69 -19.80 -3.84 -13.13
N ASP A 70 -18.62 -4.29 -13.62
CA ASP A 70 -17.72 -5.18 -12.88
C ASP A 70 -16.49 -4.46 -12.32
N GLY A 71 -16.50 -3.13 -12.26
CA GLY A 71 -15.33 -2.34 -11.85
C GLY A 71 -14.12 -2.49 -12.79
N MET A 72 -12.93 -2.32 -12.22
CA MET A 72 -11.66 -2.55 -12.92
C MET A 72 -10.69 -3.36 -12.07
N TYR A 73 -9.78 -4.08 -12.72
CA TYR A 73 -8.68 -4.72 -12.00
C TYR A 73 -7.79 -3.67 -11.34
N VAL A 74 -7.31 -3.99 -10.14
CA VAL A 74 -6.36 -3.15 -9.41
C VAL A 74 -5.08 -2.99 -10.25
N THR A 75 -4.65 -1.75 -10.44
CA THR A 75 -3.41 -1.40 -11.13
C THR A 75 -2.25 -1.24 -10.13
N ASP A 76 -1.10 -0.78 -10.61
CA ASP A 76 0.07 -0.45 -9.79
C ASP A 76 0.03 0.99 -9.23
N VAL A 77 -1.08 1.72 -9.36
CA VAL A 77 -1.27 3.04 -8.74
C VAL A 77 -2.47 2.99 -7.78
N TRP A 78 -2.19 3.00 -6.49
CA TRP A 78 -3.21 2.90 -5.45
C TRP A 78 -3.47 4.28 -4.85
N ALA A 79 -4.61 4.86 -5.19
CA ALA A 79 -5.03 6.20 -4.73
C ALA A 79 -6.29 6.19 -3.85
N ASP A 80 -6.91 5.03 -3.73
CA ASP A 80 -8.13 4.77 -2.97
C ASP A 80 -7.86 4.44 -1.50
N ILE A 81 -6.66 3.94 -1.17
CA ILE A 81 -6.26 3.66 0.21
C ILE A 81 -5.66 4.91 0.85
N ARG A 82 -6.30 5.41 1.91
CA ARG A 82 -5.85 6.60 2.63
C ARG A 82 -4.71 6.28 3.60
N GLU A 83 -3.71 7.15 3.68
CA GLU A 83 -2.66 7.07 4.70
C GLU A 83 -3.17 7.44 6.11
N LEU A 84 -2.53 6.86 7.13
CA LEU A 84 -2.80 7.23 8.51
C LEU A 84 -2.23 8.64 8.79
N THR A 85 -3.08 9.67 8.74
CA THR A 85 -2.70 11.07 9.01
C THR A 85 -2.75 11.44 10.50
N SER A 86 -1.94 12.40 10.93
CA SER A 86 -1.97 12.97 12.29
C SER A 86 -2.93 14.16 12.38
N GLY A 87 -3.24 14.62 13.61
CA GLY A 87 -4.11 15.79 13.85
C GLY A 87 -5.61 15.52 13.69
N TYR A 88 -6.39 16.56 13.40
CA TYR A 88 -7.86 16.52 13.29
C TYR A 88 -8.38 15.51 12.26
N PHE A 89 -7.57 15.20 11.25
CA PHE A 89 -7.93 14.25 10.20
C PHE A 89 -7.52 12.80 10.52
N ALA A 90 -6.92 12.56 11.69
CA ALA A 90 -6.59 11.22 12.13
C ALA A 90 -7.90 10.47 12.44
N GLY A 91 -8.20 9.45 11.65
CA GLY A 91 -9.27 8.51 11.94
C GLY A 91 -9.04 7.74 13.26
N LYS A 92 -9.87 6.75 13.52
CA LYS A 92 -9.78 5.91 14.73
C LYS A 92 -8.78 4.74 14.62
N GLU A 93 -8.29 4.47 13.42
CA GLU A 93 -7.39 3.34 13.13
C GLU A 93 -5.97 3.45 13.72
N PRO A 94 -5.32 4.64 13.76
CA PRO A 94 -4.01 4.75 14.38
C PRO A 94 -4.08 4.40 15.87
N LEU A 95 -3.28 3.43 16.32
CA LEU A 95 -3.18 3.05 17.72
C LEU A 95 -2.58 4.18 18.54
N ARG A 96 -3.12 4.42 19.73
CA ARG A 96 -2.73 5.52 20.60
C ARG A 96 -2.49 5.06 22.03
N LEU A 97 -1.54 5.73 22.68
CA LEU A 97 -1.31 5.63 24.12
C LEU A 97 -2.39 6.41 24.88
N GLU A 98 -2.47 6.20 26.20
CA GLU A 98 -3.42 6.91 27.08
C GLU A 98 -3.28 8.44 27.00
N ASN A 99 -2.07 8.94 26.76
CA ASN A 99 -1.79 10.36 26.57
C ASN A 99 -2.22 10.91 25.19
N GLY A 100 -2.89 10.11 24.36
CA GLY A 100 -3.39 10.47 23.02
C GLY A 100 -2.33 10.48 21.91
N LYS A 101 -1.04 10.28 22.21
CA LYS A 101 0.02 10.16 21.19
C LYS A 101 -0.09 8.84 20.44
N ARG A 102 0.43 8.81 19.21
CA ARG A 102 0.52 7.56 18.43
C ARG A 102 1.42 6.57 19.13
N LEU A 103 1.00 5.30 19.12
CA LEU A 103 1.83 4.19 19.58
C LEU A 103 3.02 3.97 18.61
N HIS A 104 2.76 4.06 17.31
CA HIS A 104 3.78 3.92 16.27
C HIS A 104 3.58 4.96 15.15
N GLU A 105 4.65 5.65 14.77
CA GLU A 105 4.58 6.73 13.77
C GLU A 105 4.35 6.20 12.35
N GLN A 106 4.94 5.04 12.04
CA GLN A 106 4.91 4.42 10.71
C GLN A 106 3.93 3.24 10.64
N GLN A 107 2.84 3.28 11.41
CA GLN A 107 1.77 2.28 11.30
C GLN A 107 1.21 2.27 9.86
N SER A 108 1.10 1.08 9.28
CA SER A 108 0.49 0.86 7.96
C SER A 108 -1.03 0.79 8.08
N PRO A 109 -1.80 1.32 7.11
CA PRO A 109 -3.25 1.12 7.09
C PRO A 109 -3.60 -0.36 6.88
N ILE A 110 -4.61 -0.85 7.59
CA ILE A 110 -5.13 -2.23 7.49
C ILE A 110 -5.54 -2.54 6.04
N GLU A 111 -6.17 -1.58 5.35
CA GLU A 111 -6.62 -1.76 3.96
C GLU A 111 -5.45 -1.98 3.00
N LEU A 112 -4.30 -1.31 3.24
CA LEU A 112 -3.09 -1.48 2.43
C LEU A 112 -2.58 -2.91 2.51
N LEU A 113 -2.45 -3.42 3.73
CA LEU A 113 -1.95 -4.77 4.00
C LEU A 113 -2.95 -5.83 3.58
N THR A 114 -4.24 -5.59 3.80
CA THR A 114 -5.34 -6.44 3.31
C THR A 114 -5.23 -6.64 1.80
N ARG A 115 -5.00 -5.57 1.02
CA ARG A 115 -4.82 -5.67 -0.43
C ARG A 115 -3.59 -6.50 -0.81
N ILE A 116 -2.46 -6.28 -0.14
CA ILE A 116 -1.22 -7.03 -0.36
C ILE A 116 -1.44 -8.52 -0.08
N ILE A 117 -2.02 -8.87 1.07
CA ILE A 117 -2.30 -10.24 1.47
C ILE A 117 -3.29 -10.91 0.51
N LEU A 118 -4.43 -10.27 0.24
CA LEU A 118 -5.45 -10.84 -0.65
C LEU A 118 -4.94 -11.07 -2.07
N SER A 119 -4.08 -10.18 -2.58
CA SER A 119 -3.48 -10.33 -3.91
C SER A 119 -2.42 -11.44 -3.99
N SER A 120 -1.73 -11.75 -2.88
CA SER A 120 -0.50 -12.57 -2.89
C SER A 120 -0.57 -13.85 -2.05
N SER A 121 -1.71 -14.14 -1.43
CA SER A 121 -1.90 -15.31 -0.56
C SER A 121 -3.34 -15.82 -0.60
N ASN A 122 -3.53 -17.05 -0.14
CA ASN A 122 -4.83 -17.68 0.07
C ASN A 122 -5.07 -17.96 1.55
N PRO A 123 -6.31 -18.27 1.97
CA PRO A 123 -6.58 -18.74 3.32
C PRO A 123 -5.63 -19.88 3.70
N ASN A 124 -5.11 -19.82 4.94
CA ASN A 124 -4.13 -20.74 5.52
C ASN A 124 -2.69 -20.63 4.98
N ASP A 125 -2.39 -19.71 4.05
CA ASP A 125 -1.00 -19.40 3.75
C ASP A 125 -0.34 -18.67 4.94
N MET A 126 0.94 -18.97 5.17
CA MET A 126 1.75 -18.25 6.14
C MET A 126 2.27 -16.94 5.52
N VAL A 127 1.98 -15.81 6.18
CA VAL A 127 2.53 -14.50 5.84
C VAL A 127 3.61 -14.16 6.86
N PHE A 128 4.79 -13.74 6.38
CA PHE A 128 5.93 -13.39 7.22
C PHE A 128 6.27 -11.90 7.07
N ASP A 129 6.30 -11.18 8.20
CA ASP A 129 6.74 -9.80 8.28
C ASP A 129 7.90 -9.68 9.30
N PRO A 130 9.16 -9.50 8.84
CA PRO A 130 10.31 -9.34 9.72
C PRO A 130 10.41 -7.95 10.37
N PHE A 131 9.53 -7.01 10.02
CA PHE A 131 9.51 -5.63 10.51
C PHE A 131 8.17 -5.26 11.13
N ALA A 132 7.44 -6.24 11.67
CA ALA A 132 6.05 -6.13 12.06
C ALA A 132 5.72 -4.94 12.98
N GLY A 133 6.68 -4.38 13.72
CA GLY A 133 6.49 -3.13 14.48
C GLY A 133 5.25 -3.18 15.38
N SER A 134 4.19 -2.45 14.99
CA SER A 134 2.88 -2.42 15.67
C SER A 134 2.02 -3.69 15.52
N ILE A 135 2.50 -4.71 14.81
CA ILE A 135 1.73 -5.91 14.40
C ILE A 135 0.46 -5.50 13.62
N THR A 136 0.62 -4.49 12.78
CA THR A 136 -0.38 -4.10 11.77
C THR A 136 0.25 -4.29 10.43
#